data_AF-G7VEY5-F1
#
_entry.id   AF-G7VEY5-F1
#
_cell.length_a   1.000
_cell.length_b   1.000
_cell.length_c   1.000
_cell.angle_alpha   90.00
_cell.angle_beta   90.00
_cell.angle_gamma   90.00
#
_symmetry.space_group_name_H-M   'P 1'
#
loop_
_entity.id
_entity.type
_entity.pdbx_description
1 polymer ?
#
loop_
_entity_poly.entity_id
_entity_poly.type
_entity_poly.pdbx_seq_one_letter_code
_entity_poly.pdbx_strand_id
1 'polypeptide(L)'
;MIGKEKKKAKRPRSPREELLEMLKRQREELEKIKPEERVRIPEPPPERWQCREVKLERAMRELGVEPMFPELFDLATTCPEVFDCYRKLSVLWEDAKSREVIFKAAWTGADIAKVVDLLWRGELEEAEKAARP
;
A
#
# COMPACT_ATOMS: atom_id res chain seq x y z
N MET A 1 12.17 -81.24 6.27
CA MET A 1 11.59 -80.68 7.50
C MET A 1 11.91 -79.19 7.53
N ILE A 2 10.89 -78.33 7.47
CA ILE A 2 11.02 -76.87 7.33
C ILE A 2 10.97 -76.25 8.73
N GLY A 3 12.09 -75.68 9.19
CA GLY A 3 12.17 -74.98 10.47
C GLY A 3 11.57 -73.58 10.38
N LYS A 4 10.48 -73.34 11.11
CA LYS A 4 9.81 -72.03 11.22
C LYS A 4 10.71 -71.04 11.96
N GLU A 5 11.21 -70.01 11.27
CA GLU A 5 11.80 -68.83 11.93
C GLU A 5 10.70 -68.04 12.66
N LYS A 6 10.82 -67.99 13.99
CA LYS A 6 9.97 -67.14 14.85
C LYS A 6 10.33 -65.68 14.61
N LYS A 7 9.50 -64.93 13.89
CA LYS A 7 9.56 -63.46 13.83
C LYS A 7 9.41 -62.90 15.25
N LYS A 8 10.49 -62.37 15.83
CA LYS A 8 10.46 -61.66 17.11
C LYS A 8 9.66 -60.36 16.93
N ALA A 9 8.56 -60.23 17.66
CA ALA A 9 7.79 -58.99 17.74
C ALA A 9 8.68 -57.88 18.35
N LYS A 10 8.83 -56.75 17.65
CA LYS A 10 9.53 -55.57 18.18
C LYS A 10 8.76 -55.04 19.38
N ARG A 11 9.47 -54.82 20.50
CA ARG A 11 8.91 -54.18 21.70
C ARG A 11 8.29 -52.83 21.33
N PRO A 12 7.13 -52.45 21.92
CA PRO A 12 6.60 -51.10 21.80
C PRO A 12 7.63 -50.13 22.40
N ARG A 13 7.92 -49.06 21.66
CA ARG A 13 8.91 -48.05 22.07
C ARG A 13 8.39 -47.28 23.27
N SER A 14 9.27 -46.98 24.20
CA SER A 14 8.92 -46.11 25.32
C SER A 14 8.76 -44.67 24.83
N PRO A 15 7.92 -43.84 25.49
CA PRO A 15 7.72 -42.44 25.10
C PRO A 15 9.02 -41.63 24.99
N ARG A 16 10.05 -41.99 25.78
CA ARG A 16 11.38 -41.38 25.74
C ARG A 16 12.14 -41.71 24.46
N GLU A 17 12.01 -42.93 23.96
CA GLU A 17 12.66 -43.35 22.71
C GLU A 17 12.01 -42.70 21.49
N GLU A 18 10.69 -42.53 21.51
CA GLU A 18 9.96 -41.80 20.46
C GLU A 18 10.37 -40.32 20.43
N LEU A 19 10.48 -39.68 21.59
CA LEU A 19 10.93 -38.28 21.69
C LEU A 19 12.36 -38.10 21.15
N LEU A 20 13.27 -39.01 21.49
CA LEU A 20 14.65 -38.96 21.01
C LEU A 20 14.73 -39.15 19.49
N GLU A 21 13.90 -40.02 18.92
CA GLU A 21 13.86 -40.22 17.47
C GLU A 21 13.24 -39.03 16.74
N MET A 22 12.20 -38.40 17.31
CA MET A 22 11.64 -37.15 16.80
C MET A 22 12.67 -36.02 16.77
N LEU A 23 13.38 -35.81 17.89
CA LEU A 23 14.42 -34.77 17.97
C LEU A 23 15.55 -35.02 16.98
N LYS A 24 15.91 -36.29 16.76
CA LYS A 24 16.93 -36.68 15.79
C LYS A 24 16.48 -36.40 14.35
N ARG A 25 15.22 -36.69 14.02
CA ARG A 25 14.62 -36.36 12.70
C ARG A 25 14.55 -34.85 12.48
N GLN A 26 14.11 -34.07 13.48
CA GLN A 26 14.09 -32.61 13.38
C GLN A 26 15.48 -32.02 13.14
N ARG A 27 16.50 -32.56 13.81
CA ARG A 27 17.89 -32.11 13.62
C ARG A 27 18.40 -32.46 12.22
N GLU A 28 18.11 -33.66 11.72
CA GLU A 28 18.46 -34.05 10.35
C GLU A 28 17.70 -33.25 9.28
N GLU A 29 16.46 -32.84 9.56
CA GLU A 29 15.71 -31.92 8.69
C GLU A 29 16.32 -30.51 8.68
N LEU A 30 16.69 -29.99 9.85
CA LEU A 30 17.37 -28.69 9.97
C LEU A 30 18.75 -28.69 9.30
N GLU A 31 19.50 -29.78 9.39
CA GLU A 31 20.80 -29.92 8.71
C GLU A 31 20.66 -30.07 7.18
N LYS A 32 19.49 -30.51 6.68
CA LYS A 32 19.16 -30.54 5.24
C LYS A 32 18.70 -29.18 4.71
N ILE A 33 18.26 -28.27 5.57
CA ILE A 33 18.03 -26.88 5.20
C ILE A 33 19.40 -26.24 4.96
N LYS A 34 19.77 -26.18 3.69
CA LYS A 34 21.01 -25.57 3.24
C LYS A 34 21.08 -24.12 3.76
N PRO A 35 22.19 -23.68 4.38
CA PRO A 35 22.40 -22.29 4.78
C PRO A 35 22.52 -21.33 3.56
N GLU A 36 22.30 -21.83 2.35
CA GLU A 36 22.33 -21.09 1.08
C GLU A 36 21.09 -20.21 0.89
N GLU A 37 20.00 -20.45 1.64
CA GLU A 37 18.89 -19.52 1.84
C GLU A 37 19.11 -18.61 3.07
N ARG A 38 20.37 -18.33 3.42
CA ARG A 38 20.67 -17.10 4.16
C ARG A 38 20.06 -15.97 3.35
N VAL A 39 18.97 -15.42 3.86
CA VAL A 39 18.35 -14.16 3.44
C VAL A 39 19.47 -13.27 2.93
N ARG A 40 19.50 -12.99 1.62
CA ARG A 40 20.43 -12.01 1.07
C ARG A 40 20.05 -10.69 1.71
N ILE A 41 20.65 -10.38 2.85
CA ILE A 41 20.54 -9.07 3.46
C ILE A 41 21.24 -8.16 2.43
N PRO A 42 20.50 -7.27 1.75
CA PRO A 42 21.12 -6.34 0.83
C PRO A 42 22.16 -5.54 1.61
N GLU A 43 23.30 -5.26 0.96
CA GLU A 43 24.33 -4.42 1.58
C GLU A 43 23.69 -3.10 2.04
N PRO A 44 24.04 -2.62 3.25
CA PRO A 44 23.51 -1.34 3.73
C PRO A 44 23.90 -0.25 2.72
N PRO A 45 23.00 0.71 2.45
CA PRO A 45 23.30 1.79 1.53
C PRO A 45 24.57 2.53 1.99
N PRO A 46 25.41 3.01 1.06
CA PRO A 46 26.67 3.66 1.40
C PRO A 46 26.46 4.88 2.32
N GLU A 47 27.45 5.24 3.13
CA GLU A 47 27.37 6.35 4.12
C GLU A 47 26.89 7.70 3.55
N ARG A 48 27.07 7.92 2.24
CA ARG A 48 26.66 9.15 1.54
C ARG A 48 25.34 9.01 0.79
N TRP A 49 24.66 7.88 0.92
CA TRP A 49 23.36 7.67 0.33
C TRP A 49 22.35 8.57 1.02
N GLN A 50 21.80 9.51 0.27
CA GLN A 50 20.71 10.35 0.72
C GLN A 50 19.49 10.02 -0.13
N CYS A 51 18.41 9.59 0.52
CA CYS A 51 17.11 9.53 -0.14
C CYS A 51 16.78 10.94 -0.61
N ARG A 52 16.69 11.12 -1.93
CA ARG A 52 16.22 12.37 -2.49
C ARG A 52 14.70 12.34 -2.47
N GLU A 53 14.11 13.38 -1.93
CA GLU A 53 12.68 13.60 -2.05
C GLU A 53 12.36 13.85 -3.53
N VAL A 54 11.49 13.03 -4.10
CA VAL A 54 11.01 13.17 -5.46
C VAL A 54 9.64 13.83 -5.38
N LYS A 55 9.48 14.98 -6.04
CA LYS A 55 8.17 15.62 -6.17
C LYS A 55 7.19 14.65 -6.83
N LEU A 56 5.97 14.57 -6.30
CA LEU A 56 4.96 13.63 -6.75
C LEU A 56 4.63 13.79 -8.25
N GLU A 57 4.60 15.02 -8.79
CA GLU A 57 4.46 15.29 -10.24
C GLU A 57 5.48 14.52 -11.07
N ARG A 58 6.73 14.54 -10.61
CA ARG A 58 7.84 13.90 -11.32
C ARG A 58 7.73 12.39 -11.26
N ALA A 59 7.38 11.85 -10.09
CA ALA A 59 7.18 10.42 -9.91
C ALA A 59 6.03 9.91 -10.79
N MET A 60 4.90 10.62 -10.85
CA MET A 60 3.77 10.23 -11.69
C MET A 60 4.15 10.18 -13.17
N ARG A 61 4.87 11.20 -13.67
CA ARG A 61 5.34 11.24 -15.05
C ARG A 61 6.31 10.11 -15.37
N GLU A 62 7.30 9.88 -14.51
CA GLU A 62 8.33 8.86 -14.72
C GLU A 62 7.75 7.43 -14.64
N LEU A 63 6.69 7.24 -13.85
CA LEU A 63 5.99 5.96 -13.71
C LEU A 63 4.83 5.77 -14.70
N GLY A 64 4.55 6.76 -15.55
CA GLY A 64 3.42 6.72 -16.49
C GLY A 64 2.06 6.66 -15.81
N VAL A 65 1.93 7.24 -14.61
CA VAL A 65 0.69 7.28 -13.85
C VAL A 65 -0.18 8.43 -14.34
N GLU A 66 -1.34 8.09 -14.87
CA GLU A 66 -2.34 9.06 -15.30
C GLU A 66 -3.37 9.34 -14.19
N PRO A 67 -3.89 10.57 -14.07
CA PRO A 67 -4.97 10.86 -13.14
C PRO A 67 -6.23 10.08 -13.53
N MET A 68 -6.91 9.51 -12.54
CA MET A 68 -8.20 8.83 -12.74
C MET A 68 -9.28 9.75 -13.33
N PHE A 69 -9.29 11.02 -12.94
CA PHE A 69 -10.20 12.05 -13.43
C PHE A 69 -9.40 13.22 -14.02
N PRO A 70 -9.01 13.17 -15.31
CA PRO A 70 -8.18 14.19 -15.93
C PRO A 70 -8.74 15.60 -15.81
N GLU A 71 -10.06 15.76 -15.90
CA GLU A 71 -10.74 17.05 -15.85
C GLU A 71 -10.62 17.70 -14.46
N LEU A 72 -10.66 16.88 -13.40
CA LEU A 72 -10.46 17.35 -12.03
C LEU A 72 -9.00 17.69 -11.78
N PHE A 73 -8.08 16.96 -12.42
CA PHE A 73 -6.66 17.27 -12.35
C PHE A 73 -6.35 18.59 -13.03
N ASP A 74 -6.90 18.83 -14.22
CA ASP A 74 -6.80 20.10 -14.93
C ASP A 74 -7.36 21.25 -14.08
N LEU A 75 -8.52 21.06 -13.47
CA LEU A 75 -9.09 22.05 -12.56
C LEU A 75 -8.17 22.31 -11.35
N ALA A 76 -7.58 21.26 -10.78
CA ALA A 76 -6.65 21.35 -9.66
C ALA A 76 -5.35 22.10 -9.98
N THR A 77 -4.95 22.19 -11.25
CA THR A 77 -3.75 22.95 -11.65
C THR A 77 -3.85 24.45 -11.36
N THR A 78 -5.06 24.95 -11.12
CA THR A 78 -5.31 26.34 -10.69
C THR A 78 -5.07 26.57 -9.20
N CYS A 79 -4.95 25.50 -8.40
CA CYS A 79 -4.72 25.57 -6.96
C CYS A 79 -3.21 25.70 -6.63
N PRO A 80 -2.84 26.30 -5.49
CA PRO A 80 -1.44 26.35 -5.04
C PRO A 80 -0.81 24.97 -4.83
N GLU A 81 -1.57 24.04 -4.25
CA GLU A 81 -1.15 22.67 -3.95
C GLU A 81 -1.97 21.70 -4.82
N VAL A 82 -1.52 21.48 -6.06
CA VAL A 82 -2.26 20.75 -7.10
C VAL A 82 -2.73 19.37 -6.63
N PHE A 83 -1.86 18.58 -6.01
CA PHE A 83 -2.20 17.22 -5.60
C PHE A 83 -3.17 17.13 -4.43
N ASP A 84 -3.03 18.01 -3.45
CA ASP A 84 -3.98 18.04 -2.34
C ASP A 84 -5.35 18.52 -2.84
N CYS A 85 -5.37 19.53 -3.71
CA CYS A 85 -6.60 20.01 -4.37
C CYS A 85 -7.25 18.88 -5.19
N TYR A 86 -6.49 18.17 -6.03
CA TYR A 86 -6.96 17.05 -6.83
C TYR A 86 -7.53 15.91 -5.96
N ARG A 87 -6.82 15.55 -4.89
CA ARG A 87 -7.29 14.53 -3.94
C ARG A 87 -8.63 14.95 -3.32
N LYS A 88 -8.74 16.18 -2.81
CA LYS A 88 -10.00 16.69 -2.25
C LYS A 88 -11.11 16.71 -3.30
N LEU A 89 -10.83 17.21 -4.49
CA LEU A 89 -11.76 17.22 -5.62
C LEU A 89 -12.27 15.81 -5.94
N SER A 90 -11.40 14.81 -6.07
CA SER A 90 -11.80 13.44 -6.37
C SER A 90 -12.76 12.84 -5.34
N VAL A 91 -12.59 13.17 -4.05
CA VAL A 91 -13.48 12.72 -2.98
C VAL A 91 -14.79 13.50 -2.98
N LEU A 92 -14.73 14.83 -3.11
CA LEU A 92 -15.92 15.69 -3.15
C LEU A 92 -16.76 15.46 -4.41
N TRP A 93 -16.17 14.95 -5.48
CA TRP A 93 -16.87 14.67 -6.73
C TRP A 93 -17.94 13.59 -6.59
N GLU A 94 -17.78 12.66 -5.63
CA GLU A 94 -18.77 11.61 -5.36
C GLU A 94 -20.08 12.19 -4.82
N ASP A 95 -20.01 13.26 -4.01
CA ASP A 95 -21.17 13.95 -3.47
C ASP A 95 -21.81 14.89 -4.50
N ALA A 96 -23.11 14.72 -4.77
CA ALA A 96 -23.81 15.46 -5.80
C ALA A 96 -23.88 16.97 -5.51
N LYS A 97 -24.03 17.36 -4.23
CA LYS A 97 -24.12 18.78 -3.85
C LYS A 97 -22.77 19.47 -4.01
N SER A 98 -21.72 18.87 -3.48
CA SER A 98 -20.35 19.38 -3.60
C SER A 98 -19.95 19.53 -5.07
N ARG A 99 -20.28 18.53 -5.90
CA ARG A 99 -20.06 18.57 -7.35
C ARG A 99 -20.74 19.75 -8.03
N GLU A 100 -21.99 20.04 -7.69
CA GLU A 100 -22.72 21.18 -8.26
C GLU A 100 -22.04 22.52 -7.91
N VAL A 101 -21.58 22.67 -6.68
CA VAL A 101 -20.85 23.87 -6.23
C VAL A 101 -19.51 24.00 -6.95
N ILE A 102 -18.77 22.90 -7.11
CA ILE A 102 -17.50 22.88 -7.84
C ILE A 102 -17.71 23.25 -9.31
N PHE A 103 -18.72 22.68 -9.98
CA PHE A 103 -19.05 23.03 -11.36
C PHE A 103 -19.38 24.52 -11.51
N LYS A 104 -20.18 25.05 -10.59
CA LYS A 104 -20.54 26.45 -10.57
C LYS A 104 -19.30 27.35 -10.43
N ALA A 105 -18.41 27.01 -9.50
CA ALA A 105 -17.16 27.74 -9.30
C ALA A 105 -16.27 27.72 -10.54
N ALA A 106 -16.14 26.55 -11.20
CA ALA A 106 -15.38 26.43 -12.44
C ALA A 106 -15.97 27.27 -13.57
N TRP A 107 -17.31 27.31 -13.69
CA TRP A 107 -18.00 28.10 -14.70
C TRP A 107 -17.89 29.61 -14.48
N THR A 108 -17.92 30.06 -13.22
CA THR A 108 -17.83 31.48 -12.86
C THR A 108 -16.40 32.00 -12.78
N GLY A 109 -15.40 31.13 -12.88
CA GLY A 109 -13.99 31.49 -12.70
C GLY A 109 -13.65 31.84 -11.24
N ALA A 110 -14.42 31.33 -10.28
CA ALA A 110 -14.17 31.52 -8.87
C ALA A 110 -12.90 30.81 -8.41
N ASP A 111 -12.39 31.21 -7.24
CA ASP A 111 -11.22 30.57 -6.62
C ASP A 111 -11.55 29.14 -6.19
N ILE A 112 -11.15 28.18 -7.02
CA ILE A 112 -11.35 26.74 -6.80
C ILE A 112 -10.71 26.28 -5.50
N ALA A 113 -9.50 26.75 -5.18
CA ALA A 113 -8.79 26.32 -3.97
C ALA A 113 -9.62 26.68 -2.74
N LYS A 114 -10.16 27.91 -2.69
CA LYS A 114 -11.04 28.36 -1.61
C LYS A 114 -12.34 27.56 -1.54
N VAL A 115 -13.01 27.34 -2.68
CA VAL A 115 -14.27 26.59 -2.72
C VAL A 115 -14.08 25.16 -2.24
N VAL A 116 -13.04 24.48 -2.72
CA VAL A 116 -12.70 23.11 -2.34
C VAL A 116 -12.39 23.01 -0.85
N ASP A 117 -11.63 23.97 -0.29
CA ASP A 117 -11.32 23.98 1.14
C ASP A 117 -12.56 24.19 2.03
N LEU A 118 -13.49 25.04 1.61
CA LEU A 118 -14.76 25.25 2.33
C LEU A 118 -15.62 23.98 2.30
N LEU A 119 -15.77 23.36 1.13
CA LEU A 119 -16.47 22.09 0.98
C LEU A 119 -15.82 20.98 1.81
N TRP A 120 -14.48 20.92 1.83
CA TRP A 120 -13.73 19.93 2.61
C TRP A 120 -13.95 20.06 4.12
N ARG A 121 -14.22 21.28 4.61
CA ARG A 121 -14.58 21.56 6.02
C ARG A 121 -16.06 21.33 6.32
N GLY A 122 -16.88 21.05 5.30
CA GLY A 122 -18.33 20.93 5.42
C GLY A 122 -19.08 22.27 5.43
N GLU A 123 -18.41 23.37 5.07
CA GLU A 123 -18.97 24.74 5.03
C GLU A 123 -19.66 24.98 3.67
N LEU A 124 -20.79 24.28 3.43
CA LEU A 124 -21.47 24.28 2.13
C LEU A 124 -22.01 25.66 1.73
N GLU A 125 -22.63 26.38 2.66
CA GLU A 125 -23.23 27.70 2.36
C GLU A 125 -22.16 28.74 1.98
N GLU A 126 -21.02 28.71 2.67
CA GLU A 126 -19.86 29.55 2.40
C GLU A 126 -19.24 29.20 1.05
N ALA A 127 -19.12 27.91 0.74
CA ALA A 127 -18.64 27.45 -0.56
C ALA A 127 -19.55 27.92 -1.70
N GLU A 128 -20.88 27.82 -1.53
CA GLU A 128 -21.85 28.32 -2.50
C GLU A 128 -21.75 29.82 -2.71
N LYS A 129 -21.50 30.60 -1.65
CA LYS A 129 -21.27 32.04 -1.75
C LYS A 129 -19.97 32.33 -2.49
N ALA A 130 -18.91 31.58 -2.20
CA ALA A 130 -17.61 31.73 -2.87
C ALA A 130 -17.64 31.33 -4.36
N ALA A 131 -18.54 30.43 -4.75
CA ALA A 131 -18.73 29.99 -6.14
C ALA A 131 -19.58 30.96 -7.00
N ARG A 132 -20.16 32.01 -6.41
CA ARG A 132 -20.93 33.03 -7.16
C ARG A 132 -20.00 34.01 -7.89
N PRO A 133 -20.44 34.56 -9.03
CA PRO A 133 -19.70 35.61 -9.75
C PRO A 133 -19.55 36.89 -8.92
#